data_AF-A0A956P5M3-F1
#
_entry.id   AF-A0A956P5M3-F1
#
_cell.length_a   1.000
_cell.length_b   1.000
_cell.length_c   1.000
_cell.angle_alpha   90.00
_cell.angle_beta   90.00
_cell.angle_gamma   90.00
#
_symmetry.space_group_name_H-M   'P 1'
#
loop_
_entity.id
_entity.type
_entity.pdbx_description
1 polymer ?
#
loop_
_entity_poly.entity_id
_entity_poly.type
_entity_poly.pdbx_seq_one_letter_code
_entity_poly.pdbx_strand_id
1 'polypeptide(L)'
;MRLSPPLPTPPPIRSARALLPLPVTVAVVLAALLVPTSLGADEPLCGACQTTGRIAHEHPAFDHENETDDIEFCSVSMELDPEALGLDWVPCPKCLAPSKKEAAEREWNGLMELRKKWLADRREVDTLTKTTLMHVQTKHFVLTWGIPKIKVGKRVLKEHEAMHLYAKRLEETYQRILDLCGIDESAMVSTRVRVFMFEGLREAQIAAPVYTNNPISSGQKTNLIGAPESSLVSWDDPEKILNNDEYRHQFLVHAVSHNLWHLVREYTFWLFKEYGWVYEGLAYYMETTQFGTPLVSCGQEQIEEPNWKGKCWESNVKKALIAGKEPSVLDVMAKSADQLSPMERQFAWSYIDYLMWENPGKMDDMIRVMKFDQKPTRDALKEAYGLSMGQFIDNWTAFVRSEYSSKPFKGPKERTPKVPARPKDGAGSGDSD
;
A
#
# COMPACT_ATOMS: atom_id res chain seq x y z
N MET A 1 17.36 15.53 49.13
CA MET A 1 16.92 15.28 47.74
C MET A 1 17.18 16.55 46.94
N ARG A 2 18.15 16.54 46.02
CA ARG A 2 18.38 17.65 45.09
C ARG A 2 17.50 17.43 43.87
N LEU A 3 16.54 18.31 43.64
CA LEU A 3 15.71 18.31 42.44
C LEU A 3 16.59 18.74 41.26
N SER A 4 16.65 17.89 40.23
CA SER A 4 17.31 18.24 38.98
C SER A 4 16.61 19.45 38.34
N PRO A 5 17.36 20.39 37.73
CA PRO A 5 16.76 21.51 37.02
C PRO A 5 15.94 21.00 35.82
N PRO A 6 14.87 21.72 35.45
CA PRO A 6 14.06 21.37 34.29
C PRO A 6 14.90 21.44 33.01
N LEU A 7 14.68 20.47 32.12
CA LEU A 7 15.28 20.45 30.80
C LEU A 7 14.85 21.70 30.00
N PRO A 8 15.75 22.28 29.19
CA PRO A 8 15.42 23.43 28.36
C PRO A 8 14.31 23.07 27.37
N THR A 9 13.35 23.96 27.23
CA THR A 9 12.30 23.87 26.21
C THR A 9 12.94 23.95 24.83
N PRO A 10 12.58 23.05 23.89
CA PRO A 10 13.07 23.13 22.53
C PRO A 10 12.63 24.45 21.89
N PRO A 11 13.45 25.06 21.03
CA PRO A 11 13.09 26.30 20.37
C PRO A 11 11.82 26.10 19.52
N PRO A 12 10.98 27.13 19.38
CA PRO A 12 9.81 27.05 18.51
C PRO A 12 10.26 26.71 17.09
N ILE A 13 9.79 25.57 16.60
CA ILE A 13 9.93 25.18 15.19
C ILE A 13 9.31 26.32 14.39
N ARG A 14 10.16 27.09 13.71
CA ARG A 14 9.70 28.09 12.74
C ARG A 14 8.82 27.35 11.77
N SER A 15 7.51 27.64 11.80
CA SER A 15 6.56 27.16 10.81
C SER A 15 7.20 27.40 9.44
N ALA A 16 7.60 26.31 8.77
CA ALA A 16 7.94 26.40 7.37
C ALA A 16 6.74 27.08 6.71
N ARG A 17 6.97 28.29 6.15
CA ARG A 17 5.96 28.96 5.33
C ARG A 17 5.45 27.89 4.39
N ALA A 18 4.14 27.62 4.46
CA ALA A 18 3.46 26.77 3.51
C ALA A 18 3.82 27.31 2.12
N LEU A 19 4.81 26.67 1.48
CA LEU A 19 4.98 26.74 0.06
C LEU A 19 3.71 26.09 -0.45
N LEU A 20 2.78 26.92 -0.91
CA LEU A 20 1.66 26.47 -1.71
C LEU A 20 2.22 25.47 -2.72
N PRO A 21 1.70 24.24 -2.78
CA PRO A 21 2.10 23.33 -3.84
C PRO A 21 1.73 24.04 -5.14
N LEU A 22 2.74 24.54 -5.86
CA LEU A 22 2.62 24.71 -7.29
C LEU A 22 2.09 23.37 -7.79
N PRO A 23 0.94 23.31 -8.48
CA PRO A 23 0.53 22.07 -9.10
C PRO A 23 1.69 21.68 -10.01
N VAL A 24 2.45 20.68 -9.60
CA VAL A 24 3.19 19.86 -10.52
C VAL A 24 2.08 19.11 -11.24
N THR A 25 1.44 19.79 -12.19
CA THR A 25 0.96 19.11 -13.38
C THR A 25 2.18 18.36 -13.87
N VAL A 26 2.26 17.09 -13.47
CA VAL A 26 2.80 16.07 -14.35
C VAL A 26 1.95 16.24 -15.60
N ALA A 27 2.41 17.13 -16.47
CA ALA A 27 2.15 17.00 -17.88
C ALA A 27 2.71 15.62 -18.16
N VAL A 28 1.84 14.61 -18.05
CA VAL A 28 2.06 13.36 -18.74
C VAL A 28 2.39 13.85 -20.13
N VAL A 29 3.63 13.63 -20.55
CA VAL A 29 4.04 13.80 -21.93
C VAL A 29 3.33 12.68 -22.71
N LEU A 30 2.00 12.72 -22.69
CA LEU A 30 1.08 12.30 -23.72
C LEU A 30 1.11 13.36 -24.82
N ALA A 31 2.31 13.91 -25.10
CA ALA A 31 2.59 14.48 -26.39
C ALA A 31 2.57 13.31 -27.36
N ALA A 32 1.37 13.02 -27.86
CA ALA A 32 1.09 12.34 -29.11
C ALA A 32 2.25 11.43 -29.58
N LEU A 33 2.34 10.23 -29.00
CA LEU A 33 2.76 9.06 -29.77
C LEU A 33 1.66 8.77 -30.80
N LEU A 34 1.40 9.73 -31.70
CA LEU A 34 0.88 9.42 -33.03
C LEU A 34 2.02 8.68 -33.72
N VAL A 35 2.21 7.41 -33.36
CA VAL A 35 3.07 6.50 -34.12
C VAL A 35 2.42 6.44 -35.49
N PRO A 36 3.08 6.88 -36.57
CA PRO A 36 2.59 6.62 -37.91
C PRO A 36 2.63 5.11 -38.09
N THR A 37 1.47 4.46 -37.94
CA THR A 37 1.36 3.00 -38.01
C THR A 37 1.48 2.52 -39.46
N SER A 38 1.13 3.35 -40.44
CA SER A 38 1.38 3.05 -41.84
C SER A 38 2.86 3.20 -42.18
N LEU A 39 3.43 2.14 -42.75
CA LEU A 39 4.65 2.23 -43.54
C LEU A 39 4.45 3.30 -44.61
N GLY A 40 5.47 4.13 -44.84
CA GLY A 40 5.47 4.97 -46.04
C GLY A 40 5.29 4.06 -47.27
N ALA A 41 4.50 4.49 -48.25
CA ALA A 41 4.16 3.67 -49.43
C ALA A 41 5.39 3.10 -50.18
N ASP A 42 6.56 3.73 -50.00
CA ASP A 42 7.82 3.38 -50.66
C ASP A 42 8.91 2.83 -49.72
N GLU A 43 8.59 2.52 -48.45
CA GLU A 43 9.61 2.05 -47.51
C GLU A 43 9.91 0.55 -47.69
N PRO A 44 11.20 0.16 -47.79
CA PRO A 44 11.56 -1.23 -48.00
C PRO A 44 11.36 -2.04 -46.72
N LEU A 45 10.84 -3.26 -46.87
CA LEU A 45 10.67 -4.21 -45.78
C LEU A 45 12.02 -4.63 -45.20
N CYS A 46 12.15 -4.62 -43.87
CA CYS A 46 13.37 -5.07 -43.20
C CYS A 46 13.19 -6.49 -42.67
N GLY A 47 13.93 -7.45 -43.22
CA GLY A 47 13.89 -8.84 -42.76
C GLY A 47 14.44 -9.05 -41.33
N ALA A 48 15.35 -8.18 -40.87
CA ALA A 48 15.98 -8.33 -39.55
C ALA A 48 15.03 -8.02 -38.38
N CYS A 49 14.21 -6.98 -38.51
CA CYS A 49 13.24 -6.57 -37.49
C CYS A 49 11.78 -6.81 -37.91
N GLN A 50 11.57 -7.48 -39.04
CA GLN A 50 10.24 -7.59 -39.67
C GLN A 50 9.56 -6.23 -39.86
N THR A 51 10.34 -5.20 -40.15
CA THR A 51 9.87 -3.82 -40.37
C THR A 51 9.22 -3.16 -39.13
N THR A 52 9.50 -3.66 -37.93
CA THR A 52 9.06 -3.00 -36.69
C THR A 52 10.01 -1.89 -36.24
N GLY A 53 11.25 -1.89 -36.74
CA GLY A 53 12.33 -1.04 -36.21
C GLY A 53 12.96 -1.58 -34.92
N ARG A 54 12.46 -2.70 -34.37
CA ARG A 54 12.89 -3.30 -33.10
C ARG A 54 13.44 -4.70 -33.32
N ILE A 55 14.46 -5.09 -32.57
CA ILE A 55 14.92 -6.49 -32.46
C ILE A 55 14.91 -6.89 -30.99
N ALA A 56 14.61 -8.15 -30.71
CA ALA A 56 14.69 -8.67 -29.35
C ALA A 56 16.11 -8.50 -28.81
N HIS A 57 16.22 -8.13 -27.54
CA HIS A 57 17.46 -8.00 -26.80
C HIS A 57 17.59 -9.17 -25.83
N GLU A 58 18.71 -9.88 -25.90
CA GLU A 58 18.97 -10.98 -24.97
C GLU A 58 19.54 -10.42 -23.68
N HIS A 59 18.76 -10.51 -22.61
CA HIS A 59 19.23 -10.14 -21.29
C HIS A 59 20.29 -11.13 -20.77
N PRO A 60 21.25 -10.66 -19.95
CA PRO A 60 22.06 -11.55 -19.14
C PRO A 60 21.16 -12.50 -18.35
N ALA A 61 21.57 -13.75 -18.17
CA ALA A 61 20.79 -14.69 -17.37
C ALA A 61 20.64 -14.16 -15.93
N PHE A 62 19.47 -13.63 -15.62
CA PHE A 62 19.06 -13.30 -14.26
C PHE A 62 17.77 -14.03 -13.91
N ASP A 63 17.51 -14.15 -12.61
CA ASP A 63 16.47 -15.01 -12.07
C ASP A 63 15.08 -14.38 -12.31
N HIS A 64 14.54 -14.59 -13.50
CA HIS A 64 13.22 -14.11 -13.92
C HIS A 64 12.07 -14.89 -13.26
N GLU A 65 12.34 -15.96 -12.49
CA GLU A 65 11.26 -16.84 -11.98
C GLU A 65 10.23 -16.10 -11.11
N ASN A 66 10.59 -14.94 -10.56
CA ASN A 66 9.71 -14.11 -9.73
C ASN A 66 9.40 -12.74 -10.36
N GLU A 67 9.85 -12.46 -11.58
CA GLU A 67 9.40 -11.27 -12.29
C GLU A 67 7.96 -11.46 -12.72
N THR A 68 7.07 -10.65 -12.14
CA THR A 68 5.68 -10.59 -12.56
C THR A 68 5.55 -9.60 -13.71
N ASP A 69 4.55 -9.79 -14.56
CA ASP A 69 4.22 -8.84 -15.64
C ASP A 69 3.91 -7.43 -15.11
N ASP A 70 3.65 -7.28 -13.80
CA ASP A 70 3.35 -6.02 -13.12
C ASP A 70 4.58 -5.15 -12.77
N ILE A 71 5.81 -5.61 -13.06
CA ILE A 71 7.03 -4.83 -12.77
C ILE A 71 7.35 -3.86 -13.92
N GLU A 72 7.32 -2.55 -13.62
CA GLU A 72 7.66 -1.49 -14.57
C GLU A 72 9.18 -1.22 -14.62
N PHE A 73 9.82 -1.23 -13.44
CA PHE A 73 11.25 -0.95 -13.29
C PHE A 73 11.87 -1.84 -12.20
N CYS A 74 13.06 -2.37 -12.46
CA CYS A 74 13.87 -3.10 -11.49
C CYS A 74 15.34 -2.60 -11.55
N SER A 75 15.89 -2.18 -10.42
CA SER A 75 17.26 -1.68 -10.36
C SER A 75 18.29 -2.76 -10.72
N VAL A 76 18.04 -4.01 -10.33
CA VAL A 76 18.95 -5.14 -10.60
C VAL A 76 19.03 -5.42 -12.09
N SER A 77 17.88 -5.50 -12.77
CA SER A 77 17.83 -5.69 -14.23
C SER A 77 18.56 -4.57 -14.97
N MET A 78 18.34 -3.31 -14.57
CA MET A 78 19.02 -2.14 -15.16
C MET A 78 20.53 -2.14 -14.97
N GLU A 79 21.02 -2.60 -13.81
CA GLU A 79 22.45 -2.57 -13.48
C GLU A 79 23.22 -3.74 -14.07
N LEU A 80 22.57 -4.90 -14.23
CA LEU A 80 23.16 -6.05 -14.91
C LEU A 80 23.22 -5.87 -16.43
N ASP A 81 22.32 -5.06 -16.98
CA ASP A 81 22.23 -4.77 -18.42
C ASP A 81 22.32 -3.26 -18.68
N PRO A 82 23.51 -2.65 -18.56
CA PRO A 82 23.66 -1.20 -18.73
C PRO A 82 23.42 -0.72 -20.17
N GLU A 83 23.45 -1.62 -21.15
CA GLU A 83 23.23 -1.28 -22.56
C GLU A 83 21.75 -1.07 -22.87
N ALA A 84 20.88 -1.93 -22.33
CA ALA A 84 19.44 -1.85 -22.53
C ALA A 84 18.66 -1.34 -21.30
N LEU A 85 19.32 -1.19 -20.16
CA LEU A 85 18.72 -0.89 -18.87
C LEU A 85 17.50 -1.77 -18.59
N GLY A 86 17.59 -3.07 -18.89
CA GLY A 86 16.52 -4.04 -18.68
C GLY A 86 15.35 -3.94 -19.67
N LEU A 87 15.52 -3.34 -20.84
CA LEU A 87 14.53 -3.37 -21.93
C LEU A 87 14.73 -4.61 -22.83
N ASP A 88 13.62 -5.25 -23.18
CA ASP A 88 13.57 -6.54 -23.91
C ASP A 88 13.80 -6.42 -25.43
N TRP A 89 14.05 -5.22 -25.93
CA TRP A 89 14.33 -4.96 -27.33
C TRP A 89 15.37 -3.85 -27.48
N VAL A 90 16.00 -3.74 -28.65
CA VAL A 90 16.84 -2.58 -29.03
C VAL A 90 16.47 -2.11 -30.44
N PRO A 91 16.75 -0.84 -30.80
CA PRO A 91 16.56 -0.37 -32.17
C PRO A 91 17.35 -1.23 -33.16
N CYS A 92 16.70 -1.63 -34.26
CA CYS A 92 17.31 -2.48 -35.26
C CYS A 92 18.47 -1.74 -35.95
N PRO A 93 19.73 -2.17 -35.78
CA PRO A 93 20.89 -1.44 -36.30
C PRO A 93 20.93 -1.43 -37.84
N LYS A 94 20.28 -2.43 -38.46
CA LYS A 94 20.22 -2.64 -39.92
C LYS A 94 18.80 -2.44 -40.47
N CYS A 95 17.98 -1.61 -39.82
CA CYS A 95 16.63 -1.37 -40.29
C CYS A 95 16.64 -0.75 -41.70
N LEU A 96 15.86 -1.33 -42.62
CA LEU A 96 15.73 -0.82 -43.98
C LEU A 96 14.63 0.24 -44.12
N ALA A 97 13.65 0.28 -43.21
CA ALA A 97 12.58 1.27 -43.18
C ALA A 97 12.96 2.45 -42.25
N PRO A 98 13.38 3.62 -42.78
CA PRO A 98 13.90 4.71 -41.95
C PRO A 98 12.87 5.25 -40.96
N SER A 99 11.59 5.37 -41.33
CA SER A 99 10.56 5.88 -40.42
C SER A 99 10.38 4.99 -39.19
N LYS A 100 10.42 3.66 -39.38
CA LYS A 100 10.29 2.68 -38.29
C LYS A 100 11.53 2.66 -37.42
N LYS A 101 12.72 2.81 -38.01
CA LYS A 101 13.97 2.98 -37.27
C LYS A 101 13.94 4.22 -36.39
N GLU A 102 13.61 5.39 -36.97
CA GLU A 102 13.55 6.66 -36.25
C GLU A 102 12.49 6.64 -35.13
N ALA A 103 11.34 6.01 -35.37
CA ALA A 103 10.32 5.83 -34.35
C ALA A 103 10.82 4.95 -33.20
N ALA A 104 11.44 3.80 -33.50
CA ALA A 104 12.01 2.90 -32.50
C ALA A 104 13.17 3.56 -31.74
N GLU A 105 14.06 4.29 -32.40
CA GLU A 105 15.15 5.02 -31.74
C GLU A 105 14.63 6.13 -30.81
N ARG A 106 13.56 6.84 -31.21
CA ARG A 106 12.95 7.87 -30.38
C ARG A 106 12.31 7.29 -29.12
N GLU A 107 11.55 6.22 -29.28
CA GLU A 107 10.93 5.50 -28.15
C GLU A 107 11.98 4.90 -27.23
N TRP A 108 13.00 4.25 -27.81
CA TRP A 108 14.15 3.71 -27.09
C TRP A 108 14.83 4.77 -26.25
N ASN A 109 15.21 5.89 -26.85
CA ASN A 109 15.87 6.98 -26.15
C ASN A 109 14.99 7.56 -25.04
N GLY A 110 13.67 7.69 -25.28
CA GLY A 110 12.71 8.11 -24.26
C GLY A 110 12.64 7.16 -23.07
N LEU A 111 12.57 5.85 -23.32
CA LEU A 111 12.57 4.82 -22.28
C LEU A 111 13.89 4.75 -21.53
N MET A 112 15.03 4.85 -22.23
CA MET A 112 16.36 4.86 -21.62
C MET A 112 16.54 6.05 -20.68
N GLU A 113 16.18 7.26 -21.12
CA GLU A 113 16.26 8.45 -20.27
C GLU A 113 15.32 8.37 -19.06
N LEU A 114 14.10 7.85 -19.26
CA LEU A 114 13.16 7.60 -18.16
C LEU A 114 13.74 6.61 -17.13
N ARG A 115 14.32 5.49 -17.58
CA ARG A 115 14.93 4.46 -16.72
C ARG A 115 16.17 4.97 -15.99
N LYS A 116 17.06 5.70 -16.66
CA LYS A 116 18.22 6.35 -16.03
C LYS A 116 17.78 7.33 -14.95
N LYS A 117 16.79 8.17 -15.26
CA LYS A 117 16.25 9.13 -14.28
C LYS A 117 15.65 8.40 -13.09
N TRP A 118 14.82 7.38 -13.34
CA TRP A 118 14.23 6.58 -12.27
C TRP A 118 15.29 5.96 -11.37
N LEU A 119 16.32 5.31 -11.94
CA LEU A 119 17.40 4.69 -11.18
C LEU A 119 18.17 5.74 -10.35
N ALA A 120 18.49 6.90 -10.94
CA ALA A 120 19.14 7.99 -10.21
C ALA A 120 18.30 8.50 -9.03
N ASP A 121 17.00 8.71 -9.24
CA ASP A 121 16.05 9.13 -8.19
C ASP A 121 15.90 8.07 -7.08
N ARG A 122 16.19 6.79 -7.34
CA ARG A 122 16.21 5.73 -6.32
C ARG A 122 17.52 5.66 -5.56
N ARG A 123 18.65 5.91 -6.21
CA ARG A 123 19.98 5.92 -5.57
C ARG A 123 20.18 7.09 -4.57
N GLU A 124 19.24 8.03 -4.48
CA GLU A 124 19.21 9.04 -3.42
C GLU A 124 19.11 8.42 -2.02
N VAL A 125 18.25 7.41 -1.83
CA VAL A 125 18.12 6.76 -0.51
C VAL A 125 19.38 5.96 -0.16
N ASP A 126 20.04 5.36 -1.15
CA ASP A 126 21.32 4.66 -0.95
C ASP A 126 22.41 5.59 -0.48
N THR A 127 22.49 6.77 -1.11
CA THR A 127 23.43 7.83 -0.72
C THR A 127 23.15 8.31 0.70
N LEU A 128 21.87 8.46 1.04
CA LEU A 128 21.41 8.89 2.36
C LEU A 128 21.77 7.87 3.45
N THR A 129 21.48 6.58 3.23
CA THR A 129 21.69 5.50 4.21
C THR A 129 23.11 4.94 4.20
N LYS A 130 23.87 5.20 3.13
CA LYS A 130 25.20 4.62 2.84
C LYS A 130 25.13 3.10 2.66
N THR A 131 24.04 2.62 2.10
CA THR A 131 23.78 1.20 1.81
C THR A 131 23.32 1.07 0.38
N THR A 132 23.86 0.10 -0.37
CA THR A 132 23.33 -0.24 -1.69
C THR A 132 22.05 -1.04 -1.50
N LEU A 133 20.92 -0.51 -1.97
CA LEU A 133 19.61 -1.14 -1.82
C LEU A 133 19.09 -1.62 -3.17
N MET A 134 18.16 -2.55 -3.15
CA MET A 134 17.41 -2.94 -4.35
C MET A 134 16.13 -2.13 -4.45
N HIS A 135 15.73 -1.81 -5.67
CA HIS A 135 14.48 -1.11 -5.93
C HIS A 135 13.66 -1.80 -7.02
N VAL A 136 12.36 -1.83 -6.81
CA VAL A 136 11.39 -2.25 -7.83
C VAL A 136 10.21 -1.30 -7.82
N GLN A 137 9.66 -1.06 -8.99
CA GLN A 137 8.44 -0.28 -9.17
C GLN A 137 7.40 -1.12 -9.91
N THR A 138 6.18 -1.05 -9.39
CA THR A 138 4.97 -1.58 -10.02
C THR A 138 4.04 -0.42 -10.35
N LYS A 139 2.83 -0.73 -10.84
CA LYS A 139 1.81 0.28 -11.11
C LYS A 139 1.45 1.13 -9.88
N HIS A 140 1.33 0.52 -8.71
CA HIS A 140 0.85 1.19 -7.48
C HIS A 140 1.92 1.35 -6.39
N PHE A 141 3.08 0.71 -6.53
CA PHE A 141 4.10 0.73 -5.48
C PHE A 141 5.49 1.05 -6.00
N VAL A 142 6.30 1.62 -5.11
CA VAL A 142 7.76 1.64 -5.26
C VAL A 142 8.37 1.04 -4.00
N LEU A 143 9.06 -0.08 -4.14
CA LEU A 143 9.70 -0.76 -3.03
C LEU A 143 11.19 -0.44 -3.05
N THR A 144 11.71 -0.12 -1.88
CA THR A 144 13.14 -0.10 -1.57
C THR A 144 13.38 -1.21 -0.56
N TRP A 145 14.28 -2.11 -0.91
CA TRP A 145 14.50 -3.35 -0.20
C TRP A 145 15.97 -3.48 0.18
N GLY A 146 16.22 -3.79 1.45
CA GLY A 146 17.56 -4.04 1.98
C GLY A 146 17.65 -5.33 2.77
N ILE A 147 16.63 -6.20 2.74
CA ILE A 147 16.63 -7.46 3.52
C ILE A 147 17.31 -8.55 2.69
N PRO A 148 18.50 -9.04 3.08
CA PRO A 148 19.37 -9.83 2.21
C PRO A 148 18.82 -11.21 1.84
N LYS A 149 18.03 -11.81 2.73
CA LYS A 149 17.43 -13.13 2.52
C LYS A 149 16.17 -13.32 3.34
N ILE A 150 15.22 -14.07 2.79
CA ILE A 150 13.97 -14.41 3.47
C ILE A 150 13.67 -15.89 3.28
N LYS A 151 13.30 -16.55 4.38
CA LYS A 151 12.82 -17.93 4.32
C LYS A 151 11.31 -17.94 4.04
N VAL A 152 10.93 -18.45 2.86
CA VAL A 152 9.53 -18.64 2.43
C VAL A 152 9.24 -20.13 2.36
N GLY A 153 8.54 -20.66 3.36
CA GLY A 153 8.34 -22.10 3.52
C GLY A 153 9.67 -22.85 3.64
N LYS A 154 10.02 -23.61 2.60
CA LYS A 154 11.29 -24.38 2.51
C LYS A 154 12.38 -23.68 1.71
N ARG A 155 12.06 -22.63 0.95
CA ARG A 155 13.03 -21.88 0.13
C ARG A 155 13.61 -20.72 0.93
N VAL A 156 14.86 -20.38 0.63
CA VAL A 156 15.47 -19.12 1.06
C VAL A 156 15.62 -18.29 -0.19
N LEU A 157 14.85 -17.21 -0.28
CA LEU A 157 14.90 -16.25 -1.37
C LEU A 157 16.02 -15.25 -1.11
N LYS A 158 16.76 -14.89 -2.15
CA LYS A 158 17.70 -13.77 -2.10
C LYS A 158 16.96 -12.45 -2.13
N GLU A 159 17.66 -11.36 -1.82
CA GLU A 159 17.14 -10.00 -1.79
C GLU A 159 16.30 -9.62 -3.02
N HIS A 160 16.79 -9.89 -4.24
CA HIS A 160 16.08 -9.59 -5.49
C HIS A 160 14.75 -10.36 -5.61
N GLU A 161 14.80 -11.68 -5.45
CA GLU A 161 13.61 -12.55 -5.51
C GLU A 161 12.58 -12.16 -4.43
N ALA A 162 13.06 -11.87 -3.22
CA ALA A 162 12.22 -11.44 -2.11
C ALA A 162 11.53 -10.10 -2.41
N MET A 163 12.27 -9.11 -2.90
CA MET A 163 11.73 -7.81 -3.26
C MET A 163 10.58 -7.95 -4.28
N HIS A 164 10.75 -8.78 -5.30
CA HIS A 164 9.71 -9.05 -6.30
C HIS A 164 8.50 -9.78 -5.72
N LEU A 165 8.71 -10.80 -4.87
CA LEU A 165 7.62 -11.49 -4.17
C LEU A 165 6.77 -10.50 -3.36
N TYR A 166 7.40 -9.56 -2.65
CA TYR A 166 6.69 -8.58 -1.85
C TYR A 166 6.03 -7.49 -2.70
N ALA A 167 6.62 -7.10 -3.85
CA ALA A 167 5.97 -6.20 -4.79
C ALA A 167 4.64 -6.78 -5.29
N LYS A 168 4.65 -8.04 -5.72
CA LYS A 168 3.45 -8.78 -6.12
C LYS A 168 2.39 -8.83 -5.02
N ARG A 169 2.78 -9.19 -3.79
CA ARG A 169 1.86 -9.26 -2.64
C ARG A 169 1.21 -7.91 -2.29
N LEU A 170 1.94 -6.82 -2.49
CA LEU A 170 1.39 -5.48 -2.31
C LEU A 170 0.38 -5.12 -3.40
N GLU A 171 0.64 -5.49 -4.66
CA GLU A 171 -0.35 -5.36 -5.75
C GLU A 171 -1.60 -6.23 -5.48
N GLU A 172 -1.44 -7.46 -4.99
CA GLU A 172 -2.57 -8.30 -4.55
C GLU A 172 -3.37 -7.62 -3.42
N THR A 173 -2.69 -6.94 -2.49
CA THR A 173 -3.34 -6.18 -1.41
C THR A 173 -4.13 -4.98 -1.96
N TYR A 174 -3.56 -4.26 -2.91
CA TYR A 174 -4.22 -3.15 -3.61
C TYR A 174 -5.48 -3.62 -4.32
N GLN A 175 -5.36 -4.66 -5.15
CA GLN A 175 -6.48 -5.22 -5.89
C GLN A 175 -7.58 -5.73 -4.95
N ARG A 176 -7.19 -6.36 -3.84
CA ARG A 176 -8.15 -6.83 -2.83
C ARG A 176 -8.96 -5.69 -2.21
N ILE A 177 -8.36 -4.53 -1.92
CA ILE A 177 -9.12 -3.36 -1.43
C ILE A 177 -10.15 -2.92 -2.47
N LEU A 178 -9.76 -2.86 -3.75
CA LEU A 178 -10.67 -2.51 -4.83
C LEU A 178 -11.84 -3.49 -4.94
N ASP A 179 -11.55 -4.79 -4.89
CA ASP A 179 -12.55 -5.84 -5.06
C ASP A 179 -13.50 -5.94 -3.86
N LEU A 180 -12.98 -5.84 -2.64
CA LEU A 180 -13.79 -5.91 -1.43
C LEU A 180 -14.87 -4.83 -1.42
N CYS A 181 -14.51 -3.60 -1.77
CA CYS A 181 -15.42 -2.47 -1.68
C CYS A 181 -16.08 -2.08 -3.01
N GLY A 182 -15.79 -2.80 -4.09
CA GLY A 182 -16.24 -2.42 -5.44
C GLY A 182 -15.74 -1.02 -5.85
N ILE A 183 -14.54 -0.65 -5.39
CA ILE A 183 -13.93 0.65 -5.71
C ILE A 183 -13.39 0.58 -7.14
N ASP A 184 -13.74 1.58 -7.94
CA ASP A 184 -13.13 1.79 -9.24
C ASP A 184 -11.71 2.34 -9.08
N GLU A 185 -10.77 1.86 -9.89
CA GLU A 185 -9.37 2.30 -9.80
C GLU A 185 -9.24 3.83 -9.98
N SER A 186 -10.11 4.46 -10.78
CA SER A 186 -10.13 5.93 -10.94
C SER A 186 -10.52 6.70 -9.67
N ALA A 187 -11.11 6.02 -8.68
CA ALA A 187 -11.37 6.59 -7.37
C ALA A 187 -10.11 6.63 -6.49
N MET A 188 -9.03 5.93 -6.85
CA MET A 188 -7.76 5.98 -6.15
C MET A 188 -6.95 7.19 -6.62
N VAL A 189 -6.35 7.93 -5.69
CA VAL A 189 -5.37 8.96 -6.06
C VAL A 189 -4.24 8.28 -6.83
N SER A 190 -3.88 8.84 -7.99
CA SER A 190 -2.81 8.34 -8.86
C SER A 190 -1.41 8.62 -8.27
N THR A 191 -1.15 8.10 -7.08
CA THR A 191 0.12 8.16 -6.37
C THR A 191 0.56 6.75 -6.02
N ARG A 192 1.81 6.42 -6.32
CA ARG A 192 2.42 5.17 -5.88
C ARG A 192 2.80 5.24 -4.41
N VAL A 193 2.49 4.19 -3.64
CA VAL A 193 2.94 4.07 -2.25
C VAL A 193 4.40 3.63 -2.24
N ARG A 194 5.26 4.39 -1.53
CA ARG A 194 6.66 4.02 -1.33
C ARG A 194 6.78 3.13 -0.10
N VAL A 195 7.46 2.00 -0.23
CA VAL A 195 7.66 1.05 0.86
C VAL A 195 9.15 0.80 1.02
N PHE A 196 9.71 1.26 2.13
CA PHE A 196 11.11 1.09 2.49
C PHE A 196 11.24 0.03 3.57
N MET A 197 11.92 -1.07 3.24
CA MET A 197 12.22 -2.17 4.14
C MET A 197 13.72 -2.36 4.28
N PHE A 198 14.27 -1.89 5.39
CA PHE A 198 15.70 -1.97 5.69
C PHE A 198 16.05 -3.23 6.49
N GLU A 199 17.29 -3.73 6.37
CA GLU A 199 17.79 -4.79 7.26
C GLU A 199 17.86 -4.30 8.72
N GLY A 200 18.35 -3.08 8.94
CA GLY A 200 18.62 -2.54 10.26
C GLY A 200 17.76 -1.34 10.64
N LEU A 201 17.57 -1.17 11.95
CA LEU A 201 16.91 0.01 12.53
C LEU A 201 17.65 1.32 12.18
N ARG A 202 18.98 1.25 12.03
CA ARG A 202 19.81 2.43 11.78
C ARG A 202 19.45 3.10 10.46
N GLU A 203 19.38 2.33 9.38
CA GLU A 203 19.05 2.83 8.04
C GLU A 203 17.61 3.37 8.02
N ALA A 204 16.68 2.67 8.67
CA ALA A 204 15.31 3.14 8.81
C ALA A 204 15.22 4.47 9.58
N GLN A 205 15.98 4.64 10.68
CA GLN A 205 16.01 5.89 11.45
C GLN A 205 16.56 7.07 10.64
N ILE A 206 17.48 6.83 9.72
CA ILE A 206 18.01 7.85 8.80
C ILE A 206 16.98 8.22 7.75
N ALA A 207 16.34 7.23 7.12
CA ALA A 207 15.39 7.42 6.02
C ALA A 207 14.03 8.00 6.49
N ALA A 208 13.53 7.56 7.65
CA ALA A 208 12.21 7.93 8.16
C ALA A 208 11.92 9.43 8.20
N PRO A 209 12.75 10.31 8.81
CA PRO A 209 12.46 11.74 8.85
C PRO A 209 12.42 12.38 7.46
N VAL A 210 13.15 11.84 6.48
CA VAL A 210 13.19 12.36 5.10
C VAL A 210 11.92 11.96 4.33
N TYR A 211 11.52 10.69 4.39
CA TYR A 211 10.43 10.17 3.58
C TYR A 211 9.07 10.17 4.27
N THR A 212 9.04 10.32 5.60
CA THR A 212 7.78 10.29 6.36
C THR A 212 7.49 11.55 7.18
N ASN A 213 8.42 12.52 7.22
CA ASN A 213 8.39 13.67 8.13
C ASN A 213 8.24 13.30 9.63
N ASN A 214 8.42 12.02 9.96
CA ASN A 214 8.30 11.47 11.30
C ASN A 214 9.56 10.67 11.62
N PRO A 215 10.35 11.04 12.64
CA PRO A 215 11.49 10.23 13.05
C PRO A 215 11.01 8.94 13.71
N ILE A 216 11.74 7.86 13.51
CA ILE A 216 11.52 6.61 14.25
C ILE A 216 12.07 6.79 15.67
N SER A 217 11.16 6.90 16.65
CA SER A 217 11.50 6.66 18.06
C SER A 217 11.53 5.15 18.31
N SER A 218 12.37 4.68 19.23
CA SER A 218 12.68 3.25 19.45
C SER A 218 11.46 2.33 19.28
N GLY A 219 11.50 1.44 18.28
CA GLY A 219 10.45 0.42 18.05
C GLY A 219 9.20 0.90 17.31
N GLN A 220 9.15 2.12 16.76
CA GLN A 220 8.05 2.59 15.92
C GLN A 220 8.43 2.53 14.45
N LYS A 221 7.61 1.90 13.61
CA LYS A 221 7.59 2.22 12.17
C LYS A 221 6.98 3.59 11.96
N THR A 222 7.27 4.24 10.84
CA THR A 222 6.64 5.50 10.50
C THR A 222 6.00 5.42 9.13
N ASN A 223 4.84 6.07 9.03
CA ASN A 223 4.13 6.26 7.78
C ASN A 223 3.98 7.77 7.54
N LEU A 224 4.15 8.17 6.29
CA LEU A 224 3.52 9.40 5.78
C LEU A 224 2.36 8.96 4.92
N ILE A 225 1.20 9.47 5.27
CA ILE A 225 -0.03 9.00 4.69
C ILE A 225 -0.62 10.12 3.87
N GLY A 226 -0.73 9.88 2.56
CA GLY A 226 -1.44 10.79 1.67
C GLY A 226 -0.72 11.21 0.40
N ALA A 227 -1.13 12.36 -0.11
CA ALA A 227 -0.66 12.97 -1.35
C ALA A 227 0.22 14.18 -1.01
N PRO A 228 1.24 14.49 -1.81
CA PRO A 228 1.58 13.86 -3.08
C PRO A 228 2.32 12.52 -2.95
N GLU A 229 2.76 12.14 -1.74
CA GLU A 229 3.55 10.93 -1.50
C GLU A 229 3.04 10.20 -0.25
N SER A 230 2.73 8.92 -0.41
CA SER A 230 2.45 8.01 0.71
C SER A 230 3.64 7.09 0.88
N SER A 231 4.17 6.98 2.08
CA SER A 231 5.41 6.27 2.37
C SER A 231 5.28 5.44 3.65
N LEU A 232 5.77 4.21 3.62
CA LEU A 232 6.02 3.37 4.78
C LEU A 232 7.54 3.19 4.92
N VAL A 233 8.08 3.50 6.10
CA VAL A 233 9.47 3.21 6.45
C VAL A 233 9.50 2.24 7.62
N SER A 234 10.16 1.09 7.41
CA SER A 234 10.34 0.07 8.44
C SER A 234 11.67 -0.68 8.28
N TRP A 235 11.96 -1.55 9.23
CA TRP A 235 13.14 -2.40 9.23
C TRP A 235 12.77 -3.82 9.66
N ASP A 236 13.68 -4.73 9.40
CA ASP A 236 13.59 -6.10 9.83
C ASP A 236 14.08 -6.18 11.29
N ASP A 237 13.15 -6.34 12.24
CA ASP A 237 13.49 -6.43 13.67
C ASP A 237 13.80 -7.90 14.03
N PRO A 238 15.06 -8.27 14.32
CA PRO A 238 15.49 -9.66 14.54
C PRO A 238 14.71 -10.38 15.64
N GLU A 239 14.27 -9.61 16.63
CA GLU A 239 13.62 -10.13 17.83
C GLU A 239 12.12 -10.34 17.62
N LYS A 240 11.51 -9.63 16.66
CA LYS A 240 10.04 -9.60 16.47
C LYS A 240 9.58 -10.16 15.12
N ILE A 241 10.37 -9.97 14.06
CA ILE A 241 9.94 -10.09 12.66
C ILE A 241 10.68 -11.23 11.93
N LEU A 242 11.85 -11.66 12.40
CA LEU A 242 12.94 -11.87 11.44
C LEU A 242 13.38 -13.31 11.23
N ASN A 243 12.43 -14.15 10.82
CA ASN A 243 12.66 -15.27 9.91
C ASN A 243 11.32 -15.87 9.43
N ASN A 244 10.22 -15.14 9.67
CA ASN A 244 8.88 -15.60 9.35
C ASN A 244 8.30 -14.72 8.24
N ASP A 245 8.35 -15.23 7.02
CA ASP A 245 7.72 -14.61 5.85
C ASP A 245 6.24 -14.27 6.08
N GLU A 246 5.48 -15.13 6.75
CA GLU A 246 4.05 -14.92 7.01
C GLU A 246 3.84 -13.66 7.87
N TYR A 247 4.63 -13.49 8.93
CA TYR A 247 4.54 -12.31 9.79
C TYR A 247 4.89 -11.04 9.02
N ARG A 248 5.96 -11.05 8.21
CA ARG A 248 6.37 -9.87 7.44
C ARG A 248 5.34 -9.52 6.37
N HIS A 249 4.78 -10.52 5.69
CA HIS A 249 3.69 -10.31 4.74
C HIS A 249 2.49 -9.66 5.44
N GLN A 250 2.08 -10.23 6.57
CA GLN A 250 0.97 -9.71 7.36
C GLN A 250 1.22 -8.28 7.86
N PHE A 251 2.44 -7.99 8.30
CA PHE A 251 2.88 -6.65 8.68
C PHE A 251 2.73 -5.65 7.55
N LEU A 252 3.21 -6.00 6.37
CA LEU A 252 3.16 -5.13 5.20
C LEU A 252 1.71 -4.91 4.75
N VAL A 253 0.88 -5.95 4.72
CA VAL A 253 -0.56 -5.82 4.43
C VAL A 253 -1.21 -4.82 5.39
N HIS A 254 -1.00 -4.98 6.69
CA HIS A 254 -1.55 -4.07 7.69
C HIS A 254 -1.05 -2.63 7.48
N ALA A 255 0.27 -2.44 7.38
CA ALA A 255 0.89 -1.12 7.32
C ALA A 255 0.59 -0.38 6.01
N VAL A 256 0.54 -1.10 4.89
CA VAL A 256 0.21 -0.54 3.58
C VAL A 256 -1.29 -0.29 3.45
N SER A 257 -2.15 -1.09 4.08
CA SER A 257 -3.60 -0.82 4.09
C SER A 257 -3.93 0.58 4.60
N HIS A 258 -3.24 1.04 5.65
CA HIS A 258 -3.35 2.42 6.14
C HIS A 258 -3.08 3.48 5.08
N ASN A 259 -2.06 3.25 4.24
CA ASN A 259 -1.70 4.12 3.12
C ASN A 259 -2.78 4.05 2.03
N LEU A 260 -3.20 2.86 1.63
CA LEU A 260 -4.16 2.64 0.55
C LEU A 260 -5.54 3.21 0.85
N TRP A 261 -6.07 3.05 2.06
CA TRP A 261 -7.35 3.65 2.46
C TRP A 261 -7.34 5.18 2.42
N HIS A 262 -6.16 5.77 2.56
CA HIS A 262 -6.02 7.22 2.38
C HIS A 262 -5.96 7.66 0.92
N LEU A 263 -5.58 6.76 0.01
CA LEU A 263 -5.63 7.00 -1.44
C LEU A 263 -7.05 6.87 -2.01
N VAL A 264 -7.99 6.24 -1.30
CA VAL A 264 -9.40 6.20 -1.72
C VAL A 264 -9.98 7.61 -1.69
N ARG A 265 -10.32 8.16 -2.86
CA ARG A 265 -11.00 9.45 -3.08
C ARG A 265 -10.21 10.64 -2.49
N GLU A 266 -9.25 11.18 -3.24
CA GLU A 266 -8.46 12.42 -3.00
C GLU A 266 -8.75 13.27 -1.74
N TYR A 267 -8.25 12.86 -0.56
CA TYR A 267 -8.04 13.75 0.60
C TYR A 267 -7.25 13.03 1.68
N THR A 268 -6.32 13.70 2.36
CA THR A 268 -5.32 12.96 3.15
C THR A 268 -5.19 13.47 4.57
N PHE A 269 -4.95 12.52 5.49
CA PHE A 269 -4.72 12.66 6.94
C PHE A 269 -5.94 12.68 7.89
N TRP A 270 -7.17 12.71 7.38
CA TRP A 270 -8.34 12.90 8.25
C TRP A 270 -8.80 11.64 9.00
N LEU A 271 -8.69 10.45 8.37
CA LEU A 271 -9.14 9.21 9.00
C LEU A 271 -8.37 8.91 10.29
N PHE A 272 -7.04 9.13 10.29
CA PHE A 272 -6.21 8.88 11.47
C PHE A 272 -6.64 9.74 12.68
N LYS A 273 -6.93 11.03 12.45
CA LYS A 273 -7.21 12.00 13.51
C LYS A 273 -8.64 11.94 14.02
N GLU A 274 -9.62 11.88 13.12
CA GLU A 274 -11.02 12.04 13.48
C GLU A 274 -11.81 10.72 13.46
N TYR A 275 -11.29 9.69 12.78
CA TYR A 275 -11.97 8.40 12.57
C TYR A 275 -11.03 7.23 12.88
N GLY A 276 -10.37 7.29 14.04
CA GLY A 276 -9.38 6.28 14.44
C GLY A 276 -9.91 4.86 14.33
N TRP A 277 -11.20 4.66 14.61
CA TRP A 277 -11.85 3.36 14.51
C TRP A 277 -11.96 2.83 13.07
N VAL A 278 -12.18 3.71 12.07
CA VAL A 278 -12.20 3.32 10.66
C VAL A 278 -10.79 3.01 10.19
N TYR A 279 -9.84 3.89 10.55
CA TYR A 279 -8.43 3.76 10.18
C TYR A 279 -7.83 2.43 10.68
N GLU A 280 -7.90 2.18 11.99
CA GLU A 280 -7.41 0.92 12.57
C GLU A 280 -8.27 -0.27 12.16
N GLY A 281 -9.59 -0.13 12.20
CA GLY A 281 -10.52 -1.21 11.90
C GLY A 281 -10.36 -1.78 10.50
N LEU A 282 -10.16 -0.93 9.49
CA LEU A 282 -9.95 -1.36 8.10
C LEU A 282 -8.60 -2.07 7.90
N ALA A 283 -7.51 -1.58 8.51
CA ALA A 283 -6.22 -2.27 8.42
C ALA A 283 -6.27 -3.65 9.08
N TYR A 284 -6.90 -3.76 10.25
CA TYR A 284 -7.15 -5.05 10.89
C TYR A 284 -8.12 -5.94 10.12
N TYR A 285 -9.10 -5.36 9.42
CA TYR A 285 -10.01 -6.12 8.56
C TYR A 285 -9.26 -6.78 7.39
N MET A 286 -8.38 -6.03 6.72
CA MET A 286 -7.51 -6.58 5.68
C MET A 286 -6.63 -7.72 6.21
N GLU A 287 -6.01 -7.49 7.35
CA GLU A 287 -5.16 -8.49 8.02
C GLU A 287 -5.93 -9.77 8.39
N THR A 288 -7.10 -9.64 9.00
CA THR A 288 -7.91 -10.79 9.45
C THR A 288 -8.54 -11.55 8.29
N THR A 289 -8.98 -10.87 7.24
CA THR A 289 -9.57 -11.56 6.09
C THR A 289 -8.52 -12.30 5.28
N GLN A 290 -7.27 -11.83 5.25
CA GLN A 290 -6.18 -12.46 4.51
C GLN A 290 -5.41 -13.52 5.31
N PHE A 291 -5.25 -13.36 6.63
CA PHE A 291 -4.43 -14.26 7.47
C PHE A 291 -5.24 -14.98 8.56
N GLY A 292 -6.48 -14.56 8.81
CA GLY A 292 -7.38 -15.17 9.79
C GLY A 292 -7.25 -14.68 11.22
N THR A 293 -6.12 -14.09 11.55
CA THR A 293 -5.83 -13.55 12.87
C THR A 293 -5.05 -12.26 12.69
N PRO A 294 -5.28 -11.24 13.50
CA PRO A 294 -4.38 -10.11 13.57
C PRO A 294 -3.17 -10.47 14.45
N LEU A 295 -1.98 -10.12 13.98
CA LEU A 295 -0.69 -10.31 14.65
C LEU A 295 0.06 -8.99 14.82
N VAL A 296 -0.29 -7.97 14.03
CA VAL A 296 0.50 -6.75 13.90
C VAL A 296 -0.11 -5.62 14.73
N SER A 297 0.74 -4.91 15.49
CA SER A 297 0.37 -3.62 16.09
C SER A 297 0.98 -2.48 15.27
N CYS A 298 0.19 -1.47 14.93
CA CYS A 298 0.65 -0.28 14.20
C CYS A 298 1.49 0.67 15.07
N GLY A 299 1.05 0.91 16.31
CA GLY A 299 1.66 1.83 17.25
C GLY A 299 2.28 1.08 18.42
N GLN A 300 3.52 0.63 18.25
CA GLN A 300 4.37 0.06 19.30
C GLN A 300 3.80 -1.15 20.08
N GLU A 301 4.72 -1.87 20.70
CA GLU A 301 4.47 -2.83 21.79
C GLU A 301 4.25 -2.10 23.13
N GLN A 302 3.63 -0.92 23.09
CA GLN A 302 3.34 -0.17 24.29
C GLN A 302 2.21 -0.90 25.01
N ILE A 303 2.65 -1.71 25.98
CA ILE A 303 1.87 -2.31 27.04
C ILE A 303 0.63 -3.01 26.48
N GLU A 304 0.80 -4.26 26.02
CA GLU A 304 -0.33 -5.17 26.00
C GLU A 304 -1.03 -5.06 27.35
N GLU A 305 -2.29 -4.62 27.36
CA GLU A 305 -3.07 -4.66 28.59
C GLU A 305 -2.97 -6.09 29.13
N PRO A 306 -2.52 -6.29 30.39
CA PRO A 306 -2.25 -7.63 30.91
C PRO A 306 -3.42 -8.59 30.74
N ASN A 307 -4.64 -8.04 30.71
CA ASN A 307 -5.90 -8.76 30.73
C ASN A 307 -6.62 -8.82 29.37
N TRP A 308 -6.18 -8.08 28.34
CA TRP A 308 -6.83 -8.08 27.03
C TRP A 308 -5.84 -8.51 25.95
N LYS A 309 -5.65 -9.82 25.85
CA LYS A 309 -4.67 -10.45 24.95
C LYS A 309 -5.33 -11.41 23.97
N GLY A 310 -4.58 -11.70 22.92
CA GLY A 310 -4.80 -12.88 22.11
C GLY A 310 -5.30 -12.60 20.70
N LYS A 311 -5.13 -13.65 19.89
CA LYS A 311 -5.36 -13.71 18.45
C LYS A 311 -6.84 -13.93 18.06
N CYS A 312 -7.71 -14.11 19.06
CA CYS A 312 -9.07 -14.61 18.89
C CYS A 312 -10.10 -13.48 19.04
N TRP A 313 -9.98 -12.45 18.21
CA TRP A 313 -10.73 -11.19 18.38
C TRP A 313 -12.25 -11.41 18.41
N GLU A 314 -12.81 -12.28 17.56
CA GLU A 314 -14.23 -12.63 17.62
C GLU A 314 -14.68 -13.13 19.01
N SER A 315 -13.91 -14.08 19.56
CA SER A 315 -14.21 -14.67 20.87
C SER A 315 -14.09 -13.62 21.97
N ASN A 316 -13.07 -12.76 21.89
CA ASN A 316 -12.85 -11.70 22.86
C ASN A 316 -13.99 -10.67 22.83
N VAL A 317 -14.31 -10.12 21.66
CA VAL A 317 -15.39 -9.16 21.45
C VAL A 317 -16.72 -9.74 21.92
N LYS A 318 -17.08 -10.95 21.47
CA LYS A 318 -18.33 -11.62 21.87
C LYS A 318 -18.41 -11.86 23.38
N LYS A 319 -17.31 -12.27 24.03
CA LYS A 319 -17.27 -12.48 25.49
C LYS A 319 -17.45 -11.18 26.26
N ALA A 320 -16.78 -10.09 25.86
CA ALA A 320 -16.96 -8.79 26.51
C ALA A 320 -18.39 -8.29 26.35
N LEU A 321 -18.97 -8.41 25.15
CA LEU A 321 -20.34 -8.00 24.85
C LEU A 321 -21.41 -8.83 25.60
N ILE A 322 -21.17 -10.12 25.82
CA ILE A 322 -22.05 -10.94 26.67
C ILE A 322 -21.91 -10.52 28.14
N ALA A 323 -20.72 -10.13 28.57
CA ALA A 323 -20.43 -9.73 29.93
C ALA A 323 -20.80 -8.27 30.27
N GLY A 324 -21.26 -7.46 29.30
CA GLY A 324 -21.52 -6.03 29.49
C GLY A 324 -20.24 -5.25 29.78
N LYS A 325 -19.11 -5.68 29.19
CA LYS A 325 -17.77 -5.10 29.37
C LYS A 325 -17.22 -4.44 28.10
N GLU A 326 -18.02 -4.36 27.05
CA GLU A 326 -17.68 -3.63 25.83
C GLU A 326 -17.42 -2.15 26.12
N PRO A 327 -16.50 -1.50 25.40
CA PRO A 327 -16.35 -0.05 25.48
C PRO A 327 -17.58 0.64 24.86
N SER A 328 -17.85 1.88 25.27
CA SER A 328 -18.86 2.73 24.62
C SER A 328 -18.52 2.90 23.15
N VAL A 329 -19.44 2.51 22.26
CA VAL A 329 -19.27 2.68 20.81
C VAL A 329 -19.01 4.14 20.44
N LEU A 330 -19.72 5.07 21.08
CA LEU A 330 -19.55 6.51 20.85
C LEU A 330 -18.16 7.00 21.28
N ASP A 331 -17.65 6.50 22.40
CA ASP A 331 -16.34 6.91 22.92
C ASP A 331 -15.21 6.38 22.03
N VAL A 332 -15.33 5.14 21.55
CA VAL A 332 -14.37 4.57 20.59
C VAL A 332 -14.38 5.35 19.27
N MET A 333 -15.56 5.71 18.77
CA MET A 333 -15.71 6.43 17.50
C MET A 333 -15.24 7.89 17.56
N ALA A 334 -15.11 8.48 18.75
CA ALA A 334 -14.65 9.85 18.94
C ALA A 334 -13.12 9.97 19.10
N LYS A 335 -12.40 8.85 19.15
CA LYS A 335 -10.95 8.80 19.37
C LYS A 335 -10.17 8.84 18.05
N SER A 336 -9.02 9.50 18.09
CA SER A 336 -7.97 9.31 17.07
C SER A 336 -7.35 7.92 17.18
N ALA A 337 -6.69 7.46 16.12
CA ALA A 337 -6.15 6.10 16.06
C ALA A 337 -5.11 5.82 17.17
N ASP A 338 -4.29 6.80 17.54
CA ASP A 338 -3.30 6.72 18.61
C ASP A 338 -3.89 6.73 20.03
N GLN A 339 -5.17 7.10 20.18
CA GLN A 339 -5.89 7.08 21.44
C GLN A 339 -6.63 5.76 21.71
N LEU A 340 -6.72 4.88 20.72
CA LEU A 340 -7.40 3.58 20.85
C LEU A 340 -6.55 2.60 21.65
N SER A 341 -7.12 2.08 22.73
CA SER A 341 -6.53 0.97 23.50
C SER A 341 -6.50 -0.33 22.68
N PRO A 342 -5.71 -1.34 23.10
CA PRO A 342 -5.71 -2.65 22.45
C PRO A 342 -7.12 -3.27 22.37
N MET A 343 -7.95 -3.09 23.40
CA MET A 343 -9.35 -3.55 23.39
C MET A 343 -10.18 -2.79 22.36
N GLU A 344 -10.08 -1.47 22.36
CA GLU A 344 -10.85 -0.60 21.47
C GLU A 344 -10.50 -0.84 20.00
N ARG A 345 -9.26 -1.18 19.67
CA ARG A 345 -8.87 -1.61 18.31
C ARG A 345 -9.57 -2.91 17.86
N GLN A 346 -9.78 -3.88 18.77
CA GLN A 346 -10.56 -5.09 18.43
C GLN A 346 -12.03 -4.75 18.19
N PHE A 347 -12.59 -3.84 18.97
CA PHE A 347 -13.96 -3.38 18.76
C PHE A 347 -14.09 -2.57 17.47
N ALA A 348 -13.14 -1.68 17.17
CA ALA A 348 -13.06 -0.95 15.91
C ALA A 348 -13.02 -1.88 14.69
N TRP A 349 -12.21 -2.94 14.75
CA TRP A 349 -12.24 -4.02 13.75
C TRP A 349 -13.62 -4.67 13.65
N SER A 350 -14.26 -5.01 14.78
CA SER A 350 -15.57 -5.67 14.75
C SER A 350 -16.69 -4.78 14.16
N TYR A 351 -16.57 -3.45 14.33
CA TYR A 351 -17.47 -2.48 13.70
C TYR A 351 -17.32 -2.50 12.19
N ILE A 352 -16.08 -2.52 11.69
CA ILE A 352 -15.78 -2.63 10.27
C ILE A 352 -16.20 -4.00 9.72
N ASP A 353 -15.94 -5.10 10.42
CA ASP A 353 -16.36 -6.45 10.03
C ASP A 353 -17.89 -6.53 9.84
N TYR A 354 -18.67 -5.92 10.75
CA TYR A 354 -20.12 -5.81 10.59
C TYR A 354 -20.52 -4.99 9.36
N LEU A 355 -19.90 -3.83 9.12
CA LEU A 355 -20.25 -2.99 7.96
C LEU A 355 -19.89 -3.66 6.63
N MET A 356 -18.74 -4.33 6.59
CA MET A 356 -18.31 -5.14 5.45
C MET A 356 -19.20 -6.36 5.23
N TRP A 357 -19.74 -6.96 6.30
CA TRP A 357 -20.76 -8.01 6.19
C TRP A 357 -22.10 -7.44 5.72
N GLU A 358 -22.54 -6.29 6.22
CA GLU A 358 -23.84 -5.70 5.88
C GLU A 358 -23.90 -5.31 4.40
N ASN A 359 -22.93 -4.50 3.93
CA ASN A 359 -22.78 -4.15 2.52
C ASN A 359 -21.39 -3.53 2.26
N PRO A 360 -20.40 -4.29 1.75
CA PRO A 360 -19.05 -3.80 1.61
C PRO A 360 -18.93 -2.74 0.49
N GLY A 361 -19.85 -2.73 -0.47
CA GLY A 361 -19.96 -1.69 -1.51
C GLY A 361 -20.33 -0.30 -0.97
N LYS A 362 -20.76 -0.19 0.29
CA LYS A 362 -21.05 1.08 0.97
C LYS A 362 -19.87 1.66 1.74
N MET A 363 -18.75 0.95 1.80
CA MET A 363 -17.56 1.45 2.49
C MET A 363 -16.95 2.64 1.76
N ASP A 364 -16.88 2.62 0.42
CA ASP A 364 -16.42 3.78 -0.38
C ASP A 364 -17.32 5.00 -0.15
N ASP A 365 -18.65 4.83 -0.18
CA ASP A 365 -19.61 5.89 0.13
C ASP A 365 -19.37 6.48 1.52
N MET A 366 -19.13 5.63 2.54
CA MET A 366 -18.86 6.09 3.90
C MET A 366 -17.55 6.85 4.00
N ILE A 367 -16.48 6.33 3.39
CA ILE A 367 -15.17 6.98 3.33
C ILE A 367 -15.27 8.32 2.62
N ARG A 368 -16.05 8.42 1.53
CA ARG A 368 -16.32 9.68 0.83
C ARG A 368 -17.01 10.68 1.76
N VAL A 369 -18.11 10.30 2.41
CA VAL A 369 -18.87 11.19 3.30
C VAL A 369 -18.02 11.67 4.47
N MET A 370 -17.21 10.77 5.03
CA MET A 370 -16.24 11.11 6.05
C MET A 370 -15.22 12.09 5.48
N LYS A 371 -14.40 11.70 4.49
CA LYS A 371 -13.25 12.49 4.07
C LYS A 371 -13.61 13.82 3.39
N PHE A 372 -14.65 13.85 2.54
CA PHE A 372 -15.01 15.04 1.76
C PHE A 372 -16.01 15.93 2.49
N ASP A 373 -17.12 15.34 2.93
CA ASP A 373 -18.19 16.12 3.54
C ASP A 373 -17.89 16.42 5.02
N GLN A 374 -16.84 15.80 5.57
CA GLN A 374 -16.37 15.95 6.95
C GLN A 374 -17.48 15.71 7.98
N LYS A 375 -18.40 14.81 7.64
CA LYS A 375 -19.57 14.54 8.48
C LYS A 375 -19.19 13.63 9.64
N PRO A 376 -19.73 13.88 10.85
CA PRO A 376 -19.50 13.01 12.00
C PRO A 376 -20.01 11.59 11.72
N THR A 377 -19.46 10.59 12.41
CA THR A 377 -19.75 9.16 12.18
C THR A 377 -21.25 8.84 12.10
N ARG A 378 -22.09 9.45 12.95
CA ARG A 378 -23.56 9.29 12.90
C ARG A 378 -24.14 9.61 11.53
N ASP A 379 -23.72 10.72 10.95
CA ASP A 379 -24.29 11.23 9.71
C ASP A 379 -23.73 10.45 8.51
N ALA A 380 -22.46 10.04 8.58
CA ALA A 380 -21.84 9.14 7.59
C ALA A 380 -22.51 7.76 7.54
N LEU A 381 -22.80 7.14 8.70
CA LEU A 381 -23.53 5.87 8.78
C LEU A 381 -24.95 5.99 8.20
N LYS A 382 -25.64 7.09 8.51
CA LYS A 382 -27.00 7.33 8.01
C LYS A 382 -27.02 7.52 6.49
N GLU A 383 -26.06 8.26 5.94
CA GLU A 383 -25.99 8.54 4.51
C GLU A 383 -25.53 7.33 3.69
N ALA A 384 -24.45 6.67 4.10
CA ALA A 384 -23.87 5.56 3.33
C ALA A 384 -24.66 4.25 3.52
N TYR A 385 -25.02 3.92 4.76
CA TYR A 385 -25.65 2.64 5.10
C TYR A 385 -27.15 2.75 5.42
N GLY A 386 -27.71 3.96 5.51
CA GLY A 386 -29.11 4.13 5.94
C GLY A 386 -29.33 3.83 7.44
N LEU A 387 -28.27 3.77 8.24
CA LEU A 387 -28.32 3.38 9.65
C LEU A 387 -28.26 4.61 10.56
N SER A 388 -29.23 4.74 11.47
CA SER A 388 -29.03 5.59 12.64
C SER A 388 -27.99 4.96 13.57
N MET A 389 -27.37 5.76 14.45
CA MET A 389 -26.39 5.24 15.41
C MET A 389 -26.97 4.15 16.33
N GLY A 390 -28.23 4.30 16.78
CA GLY A 390 -28.90 3.27 17.58
C GLY A 390 -29.07 1.96 16.81
N GLN A 391 -29.55 2.04 15.55
CA GLN A 391 -29.68 0.87 14.69
C GLN A 391 -28.34 0.21 14.40
N PHE A 392 -27.27 0.99 14.20
CA PHE A 392 -25.93 0.45 14.03
C PHE A 392 -25.51 -0.37 15.25
N ILE A 393 -25.65 0.18 16.46
CA ILE A 393 -25.27 -0.50 17.71
C ILE A 393 -26.10 -1.78 17.91
N ASP A 394 -27.42 -1.71 17.72
CA ASP A 394 -28.33 -2.85 17.88
C ASP A 394 -28.01 -3.96 16.88
N ASN A 395 -27.83 -3.61 15.60
CA ASN A 395 -27.54 -4.56 14.54
C ASN A 395 -26.15 -5.18 14.68
N TRP A 396 -25.13 -4.39 14.99
CA TRP A 396 -23.77 -4.89 15.26
C TRP A 396 -23.77 -5.83 16.47
N THR A 397 -24.48 -5.49 17.55
CA THR A 397 -24.62 -6.34 18.73
C THR A 397 -25.26 -7.68 18.36
N ALA A 398 -26.34 -7.66 17.57
CA ALA A 398 -27.02 -8.86 17.09
C ALA A 398 -26.11 -9.71 16.19
N PHE A 399 -25.36 -9.07 15.29
CA PHE A 399 -24.35 -9.69 14.43
C PHE A 399 -23.27 -10.38 15.25
N VAL A 400 -22.62 -9.70 16.21
CA VAL A 400 -21.60 -10.31 17.08
C VAL A 400 -22.17 -11.51 17.83
N ARG A 401 -23.39 -11.42 18.36
CA ARG A 401 -24.01 -12.54 19.10
C ARG A 401 -24.26 -13.75 18.21
N SER A 402 -24.71 -13.56 16.97
CA SER A 402 -25.05 -14.63 16.03
C SER A 402 -23.82 -15.18 15.29
N GLU A 403 -22.99 -14.30 14.73
CA GLU A 403 -21.98 -14.62 13.74
C GLU A 403 -20.57 -14.86 14.30
N TYR A 404 -20.28 -14.41 15.53
CA TYR A 404 -18.94 -14.59 16.12
C TYR A 404 -18.83 -15.93 16.84
N SER A 405 -17.73 -16.63 16.57
CA SER A 405 -17.42 -17.88 17.24
C SER A 405 -16.84 -17.63 18.63
N SER A 406 -17.27 -18.41 19.63
CA SER A 406 -16.62 -18.44 20.95
C SER A 406 -15.26 -19.16 20.91
N LYS A 407 -14.98 -19.92 19.86
CA LYS A 407 -13.71 -20.63 19.63
C LYS A 407 -12.81 -19.85 18.67
N PRO A 408 -11.47 -19.92 18.85
CA PRO A 408 -10.50 -19.40 17.88
C PRO A 408 -10.76 -19.93 16.48
N PHE A 409 -10.81 -19.05 15.48
CA PHE A 409 -10.77 -19.45 14.08
C PHE A 409 -9.31 -19.66 13.63
N LYS A 410 -9.08 -20.56 12.68
CA LYS A 410 -7.76 -20.77 12.07
C LYS A 410 -7.85 -20.50 10.58
N GLY A 411 -7.06 -19.55 10.08
CA GLY A 411 -6.93 -19.23 8.66
C GLY A 411 -7.85 -18.10 8.18
N PRO A 412 -7.71 -17.69 6.91
CA PRO A 412 -8.42 -16.56 6.31
C PRO A 412 -9.94 -16.72 6.48
N LYS A 413 -10.63 -15.65 6.87
CA LYS A 413 -12.09 -15.66 7.03
C LYS A 413 -12.72 -14.59 6.17
N GLU A 414 -13.30 -15.01 5.06
CA GLU A 414 -14.23 -14.18 4.29
C GLU A 414 -15.65 -14.57 4.69
N ARG A 415 -16.39 -13.61 5.23
CA ARG A 415 -17.82 -13.77 5.48
C ARG A 415 -18.56 -13.48 4.19
N THR A 416 -19.53 -14.31 3.83
CA THR A 416 -20.45 -13.96 2.74
C THR A 416 -21.22 -12.70 3.15
N PRO A 417 -21.10 -11.59 2.40
CA PRO A 417 -21.84 -10.38 2.72
C PRO A 417 -23.35 -10.62 2.57
N LYS A 418 -24.13 -9.95 3.42
CA LYS A 418 -25.59 -9.94 3.36
C LYS A 418 -26.09 -9.31 2.06
N VAL A 419 -25.44 -8.23 1.63
CA VAL A 419 -25.60 -7.65 0.31
C VAL A 419 -24.24 -7.70 -0.38
N PRO A 420 -24.08 -8.45 -1.48
CA PRO A 420 -22.81 -8.51 -2.19
C PRO A 420 -22.45 -7.12 -2.73
N ALA A 421 -21.14 -6.85 -2.86
CA ALA A 421 -20.68 -5.68 -3.59
C ALA A 421 -21.29 -5.69 -5.01
N ARG A 422 -21.65 -4.51 -5.53
CA ARG A 422 -22.08 -4.41 -6.92
C ARG A 422 -20.93 -4.96 -7.79
N PRO A 423 -21.19 -5.86 -8.75
CA PRO A 423 -20.17 -6.23 -9.72
C PRO A 423 -19.60 -4.94 -10.31
N LYS A 424 -18.27 -4.85 -10.47
CA LYS A 424 -17.68 -3.77 -11.27
C LYS A 424 -18.41 -3.82 -12.61
N ASP A 425 -19.23 -2.81 -12.91
CA ASP A 425 -20.02 -2.76 -14.14
C ASP A 425 -18.99 -2.98 -15.26
N GLY A 426 -19.07 -4.16 -15.89
CA GLY A 426 -17.94 -4.75 -16.60
C GLY A 426 -17.31 -3.70 -17.50
N ALA A 427 -15.99 -3.49 -17.35
CA ALA A 427 -15.18 -2.72 -18.28
C ALA A 427 -15.71 -3.02 -19.67
N GLY A 428 -16.37 -2.02 -20.28
CA GLY A 428 -17.25 -2.24 -21.41
C GLY A 428 -16.57 -3.18 -22.37
N SER A 429 -17.25 -4.28 -22.71
CA SER A 429 -16.87 -5.10 -23.84
C SER A 429 -16.87 -4.19 -25.06
N GLY A 430 -15.74 -3.54 -25.30
CA GLY A 430 -15.43 -2.77 -26.48
C GLY A 430 -15.20 -3.73 -27.63
N ASP A 431 -16.25 -4.45 -27.99
CA ASP A 431 -16.38 -5.23 -29.21
C ASP A 431 -17.66 -4.75 -29.88
N SER A 432 -17.53 -3.70 -30.71
CA SER A 432 -18.29 -3.46 -31.95
C SER A 432 -18.03 -2.04 -32.46
N ASP A 433 -16.97 -1.85 -33.26
CA ASP A 433 -17.04 -1.62 -34.71
C ASP A 433 -15.65 -1.43 -35.34
#